data_AF-A0A8H7WS98-F1
#
_entry.id   AF-A0A8H7WS98-F1
#
_cell.length_a   1.000
_cell.length_b   1.000
_cell.length_c   1.000
_cell.angle_alpha   90.00
_cell.angle_beta   90.00
_cell.angle_gamma   90.00
#
_symmetry.space_group_name_H-M   'P 1'
#
loop_
_entity.id
_entity.type
_entity.pdbx_description
1 polymer ?
#
loop_
_entity_poly.entity_id
_entity_poly.type
_entity_poly.pdbx_seq_one_letter_code
_entity_poly.pdbx_strand_id
1 'polypeptide(L)'
;MPWTHETPTRVRFKTLLKEGYSQRAAASKLGIPRSSAQYFLDKPNQQAKPPGAPSIISDAQIEEIIKWFTGHFNRRQLSLQQIREQFKLNYYDNTLLRAFKQHGYHYHTPDCLNAGVFLSNIGIDRKSIGKEADLQMKRLHELIFYTGEKSYENEKNDDD
;
A
#
# COMPACT_ATOMS: atom_id res chain seq x y z
N MET A 1 -29.71 12.02 -21.99
CA MET A 1 -29.31 10.67 -22.43
C MET A 1 -29.62 9.70 -21.31
N PRO A 2 -30.49 8.69 -21.50
CA PRO A 2 -30.75 7.71 -20.46
C PRO A 2 -29.58 6.72 -20.40
N TRP A 3 -28.99 6.55 -19.23
CA TRP A 3 -28.03 5.48 -18.96
C TRP A 3 -28.80 4.15 -18.92
N THR A 4 -29.01 3.54 -20.08
CA THR A 4 -29.49 2.17 -20.16
C THR A 4 -28.31 1.26 -19.84
N HIS A 5 -28.14 0.91 -18.57
CA HIS A 5 -27.23 -0.18 -18.21
C HIS A 5 -27.73 -1.44 -18.93
N GLU A 6 -27.08 -1.80 -20.03
CA GLU A 6 -27.42 -2.99 -20.79
C GLU A 6 -27.27 -4.19 -19.84
N THR A 7 -28.36 -4.91 -19.65
CA THR A 7 -28.37 -6.07 -18.75
C THR A 7 -27.32 -7.07 -19.24
N PRO A 8 -26.46 -7.61 -18.36
CA PRO A 8 -25.39 -8.50 -18.79
C PRO A 8 -25.92 -9.65 -19.65
N THR A 9 -25.22 -9.94 -20.76
CA THR A 9 -25.63 -10.94 -21.78
C THR A 9 -26.02 -12.29 -21.18
N ARG A 10 -25.30 -12.72 -20.15
CA ARG A 10 -25.58 -13.94 -19.39
C ARG A 10 -26.93 -13.94 -18.67
N VAL A 11 -27.30 -12.80 -18.09
CA VAL A 11 -28.59 -12.64 -17.40
C VAL A 11 -29.71 -12.67 -18.42
N ARG A 12 -29.58 -11.92 -19.53
CA ARG A 12 -30.54 -11.95 -20.64
C ARG A 12 -30.74 -13.36 -21.19
N PHE A 13 -29.65 -14.11 -21.37
CA PHE A 13 -29.69 -15.49 -21.81
C PHE A 13 -30.49 -16.38 -20.85
N LYS A 14 -30.23 -16.28 -19.53
CA LYS A 14 -30.98 -17.03 -18.52
C LYS A 14 -32.45 -16.63 -18.43
N THR A 15 -32.78 -15.35 -18.65
CA THR A 15 -34.17 -14.87 -18.70
C THR A 15 -34.92 -15.49 -19.87
N LEU A 16 -34.33 -15.52 -21.08
CA LEU A 16 -34.94 -16.18 -22.24
C LEU A 16 -35.19 -17.67 -21.99
N LEU A 17 -34.28 -18.37 -21.30
CA LEU A 17 -34.52 -19.76 -20.92
C LEU A 17 -35.70 -19.92 -19.96
N LYS A 18 -35.87 -18.99 -19.00
CA LYS A 18 -37.03 -18.98 -18.07
C LYS A 18 -38.34 -18.68 -18.80
N GLU A 19 -38.29 -17.87 -19.85
CA GLU A 19 -39.43 -17.59 -20.74
C GLU A 19 -39.77 -18.79 -21.65
N GLY A 20 -39.02 -19.89 -21.58
CA GLY A 20 -39.30 -21.12 -22.33
C GLY A 20 -38.57 -21.25 -23.67
N TYR A 21 -37.66 -20.34 -24.00
CA TYR A 21 -36.85 -20.49 -25.21
C TYR A 21 -35.88 -21.67 -25.07
N SER A 22 -35.67 -22.40 -26.18
CA SER A 22 -34.59 -23.39 -26.24
C SER A 22 -33.21 -22.72 -26.17
N GLN A 23 -32.21 -23.45 -25.67
CA GLN A 23 -30.83 -22.96 -25.56
C GLN A 23 -30.30 -22.39 -26.89
N ARG A 24 -30.59 -23.08 -28.00
CA ARG A 24 -30.17 -22.67 -29.35
C ARG A 24 -30.88 -21.39 -29.79
N ALA A 25 -32.18 -21.27 -29.53
CA ALA A 25 -32.95 -20.08 -29.88
C ALA A 25 -32.51 -18.86 -29.06
N ALA A 26 -32.31 -19.03 -27.76
CA ALA A 26 -31.82 -17.97 -26.88
C ALA A 26 -30.41 -17.51 -27.25
N ALA A 27 -29.50 -18.44 -27.57
CA ALA A 27 -28.14 -18.13 -28.01
C ALA A 27 -28.13 -17.38 -29.36
N SER A 28 -28.93 -17.83 -30.33
CA SER A 28 -29.08 -17.18 -31.63
C SER A 28 -29.61 -15.74 -31.49
N LYS A 29 -30.65 -15.56 -30.67
CA LYS A 29 -31.27 -14.24 -30.41
C LYS A 29 -30.30 -13.23 -29.78
N LEU A 30 -29.31 -13.70 -29.03
CA LEU A 30 -28.30 -12.87 -28.38
C LEU A 30 -26.93 -12.89 -29.08
N GLY A 31 -26.80 -13.59 -30.21
CA GLY A 31 -25.54 -13.71 -30.95
C GLY A 31 -24.41 -14.43 -30.18
N ILE A 32 -24.75 -15.32 -29.25
CA ILE A 32 -23.79 -15.99 -28.37
C ILE A 32 -23.34 -17.33 -28.98
N PRO A 33 -22.02 -17.64 -29.00
CA PRO A 33 -21.52 -18.95 -29.39
C PRO A 33 -22.07 -20.07 -28.49
N ARG A 34 -22.26 -21.26 -29.05
CA ARG A 34 -22.75 -22.43 -28.29
C ARG A 34 -21.90 -22.74 -27.05
N SER A 35 -20.57 -22.59 -27.14
CA SER A 35 -19.63 -22.80 -26.02
C SER A 35 -19.89 -21.83 -24.87
N SER A 36 -20.11 -20.55 -25.15
CA SER A 36 -20.42 -19.53 -24.14
C SER A 36 -21.81 -19.73 -23.54
N ALA A 37 -22.80 -20.12 -24.35
CA ALA A 37 -24.14 -20.46 -23.88
C ALA A 37 -24.11 -21.65 -22.90
N GLN A 38 -23.31 -22.68 -23.20
CA GLN A 38 -23.08 -23.81 -22.30
C GLN A 38 -22.38 -23.36 -21.01
N TYR A 39 -21.29 -22.59 -21.12
CA TYR A 39 -20.57 -22.04 -19.98
C TYR A 39 -21.48 -21.24 -19.02
N PHE A 40 -22.45 -20.49 -19.55
CA PHE A 40 -23.41 -19.73 -18.74
C PHE A 40 -24.33 -20.60 -17.90
N LEU A 41 -24.68 -21.80 -18.40
CA LEU A 41 -25.46 -22.81 -17.69
C LEU A 41 -24.62 -23.53 -16.64
N ASP A 42 -23.41 -23.95 -17.01
CA ASP A 42 -22.54 -24.77 -16.18
C ASP A 42 -22.03 -24.01 -14.95
N LYS A 43 -21.88 -22.69 -15.05
CA LYS A 43 -21.36 -21.86 -13.96
C LYS A 43 -22.48 -21.21 -13.15
N PRO A 44 -22.27 -20.97 -11.84
CA PRO A 44 -23.14 -20.10 -11.04
C PRO A 44 -23.00 -18.64 -11.49
N ASN A 45 -24.02 -17.81 -11.21
CA ASN A 45 -24.05 -16.39 -11.61
C ASN A 45 -22.95 -15.56 -10.94
N GLN A 46 -22.57 -15.93 -9.72
CA GLN A 46 -21.48 -15.32 -8.97
C GLN A 46 -20.36 -16.34 -8.87
N GLN A 47 -19.21 -16.04 -9.47
CA GLN A 47 -17.97 -16.70 -9.13
C GLN A 47 -17.23 -15.79 -8.19
N ALA A 48 -16.93 -16.26 -6.98
CA ALA A 48 -15.91 -15.61 -6.16
C ALA A 48 -14.61 -15.66 -6.96
N LYS A 49 -13.96 -14.50 -7.11
CA LYS A 49 -12.60 -14.49 -7.65
C LYS A 49 -11.72 -15.33 -6.72
N PRO A 50 -10.77 -16.11 -7.25
CA PRO A 50 -9.82 -16.79 -6.38
C PRO A 50 -9.12 -15.76 -5.48
N PRO A 51 -8.77 -16.14 -4.24
CA PRO A 51 -8.00 -15.26 -3.38
C PRO A 51 -6.72 -14.85 -4.09
N GLY A 52 -6.30 -13.60 -3.87
CA GLY A 52 -5.01 -13.13 -4.36
C GLY A 52 -3.85 -13.85 -3.67
N ALA A 53 -2.64 -13.60 -4.16
CA ALA A 53 -1.44 -14.08 -3.48
C ALA A 53 -1.39 -13.54 -2.03
N PRO A 54 -0.88 -14.33 -1.07
CA PRO A 54 -0.73 -13.87 0.30
C PRO A 54 0.22 -12.67 0.38
N SER A 55 0.05 -11.85 1.40
CA SER A 55 0.98 -10.76 1.69
C SER A 55 2.38 -11.30 1.97
N ILE A 56 3.39 -10.58 1.49
CA ILE A 56 4.81 -10.91 1.71
C ILE A 56 5.19 -10.67 3.18
N ILE A 57 4.59 -9.66 3.81
CA ILE A 57 4.80 -9.32 5.22
C ILE A 57 3.59 -9.83 5.99
N SER A 58 3.82 -10.54 7.10
CA SER A 58 2.73 -11.02 7.95
C SER A 58 2.03 -9.86 8.65
N ASP A 59 0.72 -10.00 8.82
CA ASP A 59 -0.10 -8.97 9.47
C ASP A 59 0.35 -8.69 10.92
N ALA A 60 0.73 -9.74 11.66
CA ALA A 60 1.27 -9.62 13.02
C ALA A 60 2.56 -8.79 13.07
N GLN A 61 3.46 -8.97 12.10
CA GLN A 61 4.71 -8.21 12.02
C GLN A 61 4.44 -6.74 11.70
N ILE A 62 3.46 -6.45 10.83
CA ILE A 62 3.06 -5.08 10.51
C ILE A 62 2.47 -4.40 11.75
N GLU A 63 1.60 -5.07 12.49
CA GLU A 63 1.05 -4.55 13.73
C GLU A 63 2.12 -4.25 14.79
N GLU A 64 3.10 -5.14 14.94
CA GLU A 64 4.23 -4.95 15.84
C GLU A 64 5.02 -3.68 15.47
N ILE A 65 5.34 -3.52 14.18
CA ILE A 65 6.04 -2.35 13.66
C ILE A 65 5.23 -1.08 13.94
N ILE A 66 3.93 -1.08 13.63
CA ILE A 66 3.04 0.06 13.87
C ILE A 66 2.99 0.41 15.36
N LYS A 67 2.78 -0.58 16.24
CA LYS A 67 2.75 -0.37 17.70
C LYS A 67 4.07 0.20 18.21
N TRP A 68 5.19 -0.33 17.70
CA TRP A 68 6.53 0.06 18.13
C TRP A 68 6.85 1.54 17.88
N PHE A 69 6.47 2.09 16.71
CA PHE A 69 6.71 3.52 16.44
C PHE A 69 5.56 4.44 16.87
N THR A 70 4.29 3.98 16.92
CA THR A 70 3.17 4.84 17.34
C THR A 70 3.28 5.24 18.82
N GLY A 71 3.82 4.34 19.65
CA GLY A 71 4.03 4.55 21.08
C GLY A 71 5.04 5.65 21.45
N HIS A 72 5.91 6.09 20.53
CA HIS A 72 6.94 7.07 20.83
C HIS A 72 7.08 8.12 19.71
N PHE A 73 6.97 9.40 20.06
CA PHE A 73 7.03 10.50 19.10
C PHE A 73 8.30 10.46 18.23
N ASN A 74 9.47 10.24 18.83
CA ASN A 74 10.75 10.18 18.13
C ASN A 74 10.79 9.06 17.08
N ARG A 75 10.13 7.93 17.33
CA ARG A 75 10.11 6.79 16.41
C ARG A 75 9.21 7.03 15.19
N ARG A 76 8.19 7.89 15.30
CA ARG A 76 7.37 8.31 14.15
C ARG A 76 8.15 9.17 13.15
N GLN A 77 9.27 9.73 13.60
CA GLN A 77 10.18 10.49 12.74
C GLN A 77 11.24 9.60 12.07
N LEU A 78 11.24 8.28 12.28
CA LEU A 78 12.18 7.42 11.58
C LEU A 78 11.75 7.23 10.13
N SER A 79 12.73 7.29 9.21
CA SER A 79 12.54 6.94 7.81
C SER A 79 12.17 5.46 7.65
N LEU A 80 11.51 5.12 6.53
CA LEU A 80 11.19 3.72 6.21
C LEU A 80 12.45 2.84 6.12
N GLN A 81 13.56 3.40 5.63
CA GLN A 81 14.84 2.71 5.61
C GLN A 81 15.30 2.33 7.02
N GLN A 82 15.26 3.25 7.97
CA GLN A 82 15.63 2.98 9.36
C GLN A 82 14.69 1.96 10.02
N ILE A 83 13.38 2.04 9.73
CA ILE A 83 12.42 1.03 10.21
C ILE A 83 12.76 -0.35 9.64
N ARG A 84 13.16 -0.44 8.37
CA ARG A 84 13.59 -1.70 7.77
C ARG A 84 14.86 -2.26 8.42
N GLU A 85 15.84 -1.40 8.68
CA GLU A 85 17.09 -1.81 9.35
C GLU A 85 16.80 -2.32 10.77
N GLN A 86 15.96 -1.61 11.53
CA GLN A 86 15.54 -1.99 12.88
C GLN A 86 14.86 -3.37 12.93
N PHE A 87 13.95 -3.64 11.99
CA PHE A 87 13.18 -4.90 11.93
C PHE A 87 13.80 -5.95 10.99
N LYS A 88 15.03 -5.71 10.50
CA LYS A 88 15.76 -6.59 9.56
C LYS A 88 14.92 -7.02 8.36
N LEU A 89 14.15 -6.07 7.80
CA LEU A 89 13.25 -6.29 6.67
C LEU A 89 13.98 -6.19 5.34
N ASN A 90 13.94 -7.27 4.55
CA ASN A 90 14.54 -7.31 3.21
C ASN A 90 13.58 -6.85 2.09
N TYR A 91 12.63 -5.96 2.40
CA TYR A 91 11.58 -5.53 1.46
C TYR A 91 11.73 -4.07 1.10
N TYR A 92 11.39 -3.68 -0.13
CA TYR A 92 11.39 -2.28 -0.54
C TYR A 92 10.42 -1.42 0.28
N ASP A 93 10.75 -0.14 0.44
CA ASP A 93 9.97 0.85 1.19
C ASP A 93 8.51 0.94 0.68
N ASN A 94 8.30 0.82 -0.64
CA ASN A 94 6.97 0.79 -1.25
C ASN A 94 6.11 -0.38 -0.76
N THR A 95 6.73 -1.55 -0.51
CA THR A 95 6.04 -2.72 0.03
C THR A 95 5.57 -2.43 1.46
N LEU A 96 6.44 -1.81 2.25
CA LEU A 96 6.14 -1.43 3.64
C LEU A 96 5.04 -0.36 3.72
N LEU A 97 5.08 0.66 2.84
CA LEU A 97 4.01 1.67 2.73
C LEU A 97 2.67 1.07 2.36
N ARG A 98 2.65 0.14 1.39
CA ARG A 98 1.42 -0.53 0.98
C ARG A 98 0.85 -1.37 2.12
N ALA A 99 1.72 -2.09 2.84
CA ALA A 99 1.37 -2.87 4.01
C ALA A 99 0.76 -1.98 5.11
N PHE A 100 1.40 -0.86 5.45
CA PHE A 100 0.84 0.10 6.41
C PHE A 100 -0.52 0.64 5.99
N LYS A 101 -0.69 1.02 4.72
CA LYS A 101 -1.97 1.52 4.21
C LYS A 101 -3.08 0.47 4.29
N GLN A 102 -2.78 -0.80 4.06
CA GLN A 102 -3.75 -1.90 4.22
C GLN A 102 -4.19 -2.06 5.68
N HIS A 103 -3.28 -1.80 6.61
CA HIS A 103 -3.51 -1.80 8.06
C HIS A 103 -4.06 -0.46 8.60
N GLY A 104 -4.48 0.46 7.71
CA GLY A 104 -5.07 1.75 8.10
C GLY A 104 -4.08 2.78 8.64
N TYR A 105 -2.77 2.51 8.56
CA TYR A 105 -1.74 3.46 8.96
C TYR A 105 -1.20 4.26 7.78
N HIS A 106 -1.37 5.58 7.84
CA HIS A 106 -0.78 6.52 6.88
C HIS A 106 0.56 7.00 7.42
N TYR A 107 1.64 6.42 6.90
CA TYR A 107 2.98 6.85 7.23
C TYR A 107 3.23 8.25 6.64
N HIS A 108 3.47 9.22 7.53
CA HIS A 108 3.89 10.56 7.19
C HIS A 108 5.37 10.71 7.51
N THR A 109 6.18 10.94 6.48
CA THR A 109 7.54 11.41 6.68
C THR A 109 7.44 12.85 7.20
N PRO A 110 7.94 13.18 8.41
CA PRO A 110 7.90 14.56 8.88
C PRO A 110 8.71 15.46 7.94
N ASP A 111 8.24 16.69 7.76
CA ASP A 111 8.79 17.65 6.79
C ASP A 111 10.29 17.95 7.02
N CYS A 112 10.80 17.74 8.23
CA CYS A 112 12.21 17.88 8.59
C CYS A 112 13.14 16.87 7.90
N LEU A 113 12.64 15.70 7.47
CA LEU A 113 13.42 14.67 6.76
C LEU A 113 13.31 14.79 5.25
N ASN A 114 12.28 15.50 4.77
CA ASN A 114 12.22 15.91 3.39
C ASN A 114 13.19 17.07 3.22
N ALA A 115 14.47 16.75 2.98
CA ALA A 115 15.50 17.76 2.70
C ALA A 115 15.06 18.77 1.62
N GLY A 116 14.16 18.39 0.70
CA GLY A 116 13.61 19.28 -0.31
C GLY A 116 12.64 20.32 0.24
N VAL A 117 11.85 19.96 1.25
CA VAL A 117 10.89 20.83 1.94
C VAL A 117 11.62 21.72 2.94
N PHE A 118 12.60 21.19 3.68
CA PHE A 118 13.45 21.99 4.57
C PHE A 118 14.25 23.04 3.80
N LEU A 119 14.90 22.65 2.69
CA LEU A 119 15.66 23.57 1.85
C LEU A 119 14.75 24.59 1.15
N SER A 120 13.58 24.19 0.66
CA SER A 120 12.63 25.15 0.07
C SER A 120 12.07 26.14 1.09
N ASN A 121 11.83 25.70 2.34
CA ASN A 121 11.35 26.57 3.41
C ASN A 121 12.38 27.59 3.88
N ILE A 122 13.68 27.31 3.67
CA ILE A 122 14.80 28.24 3.93
C ILE A 122 15.18 29.03 2.66
N GLY A 123 14.48 28.79 1.53
CA GLY A 123 14.69 29.51 0.27
C GLY A 123 15.89 29.02 -0.54
N ILE A 124 16.39 27.81 -0.27
CA ILE A 124 17.54 27.21 -0.96
C ILE A 124 17.03 26.24 -2.03
N ASP A 125 17.31 26.52 -3.30
CA ASP A 125 16.97 25.64 -4.41
C ASP A 125 17.93 24.44 -4.43
N ARG A 126 17.38 23.21 -4.37
CA ARG A 126 18.14 21.96 -4.43
C ARG A 126 19.07 21.87 -5.65
N LYS A 127 18.77 22.55 -6.76
CA LYS A 127 19.63 22.56 -7.95
C LYS A 127 20.94 23.32 -7.76
N SER A 128 21.02 24.19 -6.76
CA SER A 128 22.19 25.02 -6.46
C SER A 128 23.17 24.36 -5.48
N ILE A 129 22.76 23.26 -4.84
CA ILE A 129 23.56 22.54 -3.85
C ILE A 129 24.42 21.51 -4.59
N GLY A 130 25.73 21.77 -4.65
CA GLY A 130 26.71 20.80 -5.17
C GLY A 130 26.67 19.50 -4.37
N LYS A 131 27.10 18.39 -4.99
CA LYS A 131 27.08 17.03 -4.40
C LYS A 131 27.73 16.92 -3.02
N GLU A 132 28.66 17.82 -2.72
CA GLU A 132 29.43 17.85 -1.48
C GLU A 132 28.66 18.45 -0.30
N ALA A 133 27.81 19.46 -0.54
CA ALA A 133 26.93 20.02 0.48
C ALA A 133 25.76 19.09 0.80
N ASP A 134 25.26 18.33 -0.19
CA ASP A 134 24.26 17.29 0.02
C ASP A 134 24.81 16.12 0.87
N LEU A 135 26.11 15.82 0.73
CA LEU A 135 26.81 14.84 1.56
C LEU A 135 27.08 15.35 2.99
N GLN A 136 27.42 16.63 3.15
CA GLN A 136 27.60 17.25 4.46
C GLN A 136 26.29 17.35 5.24
N MET A 137 25.16 17.65 4.58
CA MET A 137 23.84 17.67 5.21
C MET A 137 23.40 16.28 5.66
N LYS A 138 23.68 15.22 4.89
CA LYS A 138 23.47 13.83 5.32
C LYS A 138 24.30 13.47 6.55
N ARG A 139 25.57 13.87 6.59
CA ARG A 139 26.46 13.65 7.74
C ARG A 139 26.02 14.41 9.00
N LEU A 140 25.58 15.67 8.86
CA LEU A 140 25.01 16.43 9.98
C LEU A 140 23.72 15.82 10.50
N HIS A 141 22.88 15.31 9.61
CA HIS A 141 21.66 14.62 9.98
C HIS A 141 21.93 13.31 10.72
N GLU A 142 22.89 12.50 10.25
CA GLU A 142 23.38 11.34 11.01
C GLU A 142 23.90 11.76 12.39
N LEU A 143 24.73 12.81 12.47
CA LEU A 143 25.34 13.24 13.73
C LEU A 143 24.32 13.71 14.77
N ILE A 144 23.35 14.56 14.38
CA ILE A 144 22.33 15.11 15.30
C ILE A 144 21.47 13.98 15.90
N PHE A 145 21.08 12.99 15.09
CA PHE A 145 20.25 11.90 15.56
C PHE A 145 21.04 10.83 16.34
N TYR A 146 22.30 10.55 15.98
CA TYR A 146 23.16 9.62 16.75
C TYR A 146 23.56 10.20 18.12
N THR A 147 23.72 11.53 18.24
CA THR A 147 23.99 12.15 19.54
C THR A 147 22.78 12.18 20.47
N GLY A 148 21.56 12.11 19.92
CA GLY A 148 20.34 12.04 20.72
C GLY A 148 20.15 10.70 21.45
N GLU A 149 20.68 9.59 20.90
CA GLU A 149 20.58 8.27 21.54
C GLU A 149 21.53 8.13 22.75
N LYS A 150 22.74 8.70 22.69
CA LYS A 150 23.71 8.64 23.81
C LYS A 150 23.28 9.42 25.05
N SER A 151 22.46 10.46 24.89
CA SER A 151 22.01 11.27 26.02
C SER A 151 21.04 10.53 26.95
N TYR A 152 20.29 9.55 26.43
CA TYR A 152 19.27 8.81 27.19
C TYR A 152 19.74 7.49 27.79
N GLU A 153 20.88 6.93 27.35
CA GLU A 153 21.50 5.79 28.04
C GLU A 153 22.20 6.22 29.34
N ASN A 154 22.59 7.49 29.46
CA ASN A 154 23.21 8.02 30.68
C ASN A 154 22.19 8.42 31.77
N GLU A 155 20.94 8.75 31.42
CA GLU A 155 19.90 9.10 32.42
C GLU A 155 19.24 7.88 33.10
N LYS A 156 19.61 6.65 32.71
CA LYS A 156 19.06 5.42 33.30
C LYS A 156 19.89 4.81 34.43
N ASN A 157 21.02 5.40 34.79
CA ASN A 157 21.96 4.85 35.78
C ASN A 157 22.01 5.62 37.11
N ASP A 158 21.16 6.63 37.33
CA ASP A 158 21.21 7.49 38.52
C ASP A 158 20.04 7.29 39.51
N ASP A 159 19.25 6.23 39.37
CA ASP A 159 18.16 5.86 40.31
C ASP A 159 18.40 4.46 40.94
N ASP A 160 19.51 4.28 41.66
CA ASP A 160 19.74 3.20 42.65
C ASP A 160 19.90 3.78 44.07
#